data_AF-A0AAE1KS77-F1
#
_entry.id   AF-A0AAE1KS77-F1
#
_cell.length_a   1.000
_cell.length_b   1.000
_cell.length_c   1.000
_cell.angle_alpha   90.00
_cell.angle_beta   90.00
_cell.angle_gamma   90.00
#
_symmetry.space_group_name_H-M   'P 1'
#
loop_
_entity.id
_entity.type
_entity.pdbx_description
1 polymer ?
#
loop_
_entity_poly.entity_id
_entity_poly.type
_entity_poly.pdbx_seq_one_letter_code
_entity_poly.pdbx_strand_id
1 'polypeptide(L)'
;MKSLFTPSVWFELAEAQFHIRQITADTTKYYYVVSSLDQETAGHIIDFLQHPPTDDKNEGIKRLLTGTFGLSRRARAARLLHMDGLGDRKPSMLMNEMLALMDGHAPCLLFEQLFLEQLPDDIHLILADETFTDPRQLAARADVLWYSKQQETSINLTTVNRITRPTSARTDETKKTPTNYNDKWCYYHQRWGRDARKCRPPCTHLGNGTPGRR
;
A
#
# COMPACT_ATOMS: atom_id res chain seq x y z
N MET A 1 -5.07 19.99 2.69
CA MET A 1 -4.36 19.34 1.56
C MET A 1 -4.95 17.93 1.48
N LYS A 2 -5.30 17.35 0.30
CA LYS A 2 -6.20 16.16 0.28
C LYS A 2 -5.56 14.83 0.78
N SER A 3 -5.70 14.61 2.09
CA SER A 3 -5.93 13.34 2.82
C SER A 3 -5.02 12.11 2.66
N LEU A 4 -3.90 12.16 1.94
CA LEU A 4 -2.99 10.99 1.82
C LEU A 4 -1.49 11.28 1.98
N PHE A 5 -1.11 12.44 2.51
CA PHE A 5 0.30 12.76 2.74
C PHE A 5 0.72 12.49 4.19
N THR A 6 1.59 11.51 4.42
CA THR A 6 2.35 11.37 5.67
C THR A 6 3.31 12.56 5.79
N PRO A 7 3.20 13.43 6.82
CA PRO A 7 3.96 14.70 6.87
C PRO A 7 5.46 14.53 6.66
N SER A 8 6.07 13.48 7.22
CA SER A 8 7.49 13.17 7.05
C SER A 8 7.92 13.10 5.58
N VAL A 9 7.16 12.38 4.73
CA VAL A 9 7.47 12.25 3.30
C VAL A 9 7.30 13.59 2.57
N TRP A 10 6.40 14.46 3.05
CA TRP A 10 6.22 15.79 2.45
C TRP A 10 7.45 16.65 2.70
N PHE A 11 8.00 16.59 3.92
CA PHE A 11 9.23 17.30 4.28
C PHE A 11 10.45 16.81 3.50
N GLU A 12 10.58 15.51 3.22
CA GLU A 12 11.65 15.01 2.32
C GLU A 12 11.57 15.64 0.92
N LEU A 13 10.35 15.77 0.34
CA LEU A 13 10.17 16.44 -0.95
C LEU A 13 10.42 17.96 -0.86
N ALA A 14 10.03 18.60 0.24
CA ALA A 14 10.26 20.03 0.46
C ALA A 14 11.75 20.34 0.59
N GLU A 15 12.51 19.54 1.36
CA GLU A 15 13.96 19.68 1.50
C GLU A 15 14.70 19.46 0.17
N ALA A 16 14.25 18.51 -0.66
CA ALA A 16 14.77 18.36 -2.02
C ALA A 16 14.50 19.62 -2.89
N GLN A 17 13.32 20.23 -2.79
CA GLN A 17 13.01 21.49 -3.49
C GLN A 17 13.86 22.67 -2.96
N PHE A 18 14.09 22.74 -1.66
CA PHE A 18 14.96 23.76 -1.06
C PHE A 18 16.41 23.60 -1.56
N HIS A 19 16.92 22.37 -1.59
CA HIS A 19 18.26 22.07 -2.08
C HIS A 19 18.44 22.48 -3.56
N ILE A 20 17.51 22.09 -4.44
CA ILE A 20 17.54 22.45 -5.88
C ILE A 20 17.57 23.97 -6.07
N ARG A 21 16.86 24.72 -5.21
CA ARG A 21 16.75 26.20 -5.29
C ARG A 21 17.80 26.94 -4.47
N GLN A 22 18.77 26.25 -3.86
CA GLN A 22 19.77 26.82 -2.95
C GLN A 22 19.17 27.61 -1.77
N ILE A 23 17.98 27.19 -1.30
CA ILE A 23 17.31 27.78 -0.14
C ILE A 23 17.89 27.17 1.13
N THR A 24 18.87 27.84 1.73
CA THR A 24 19.57 27.41 2.94
C THR A 24 19.07 28.08 4.21
N ALA A 25 18.57 29.32 4.12
CA ALA A 25 18.11 30.09 5.28
C ALA A 25 16.85 29.52 5.93
N ASP A 26 16.93 29.19 7.22
CA ASP A 26 15.85 28.62 8.04
C ASP A 26 14.53 29.39 7.92
N THR A 27 14.57 30.71 8.11
CA THR A 27 13.38 31.57 8.03
C THR A 27 12.75 31.55 6.62
N THR A 28 13.55 31.42 5.56
CA THR A 28 13.03 31.29 4.19
C THR A 28 12.35 29.93 3.99
N LYS A 29 12.96 28.82 4.47
CA LYS A 29 12.33 27.50 4.45
C LYS A 29 11.00 27.49 5.21
N TYR A 30 10.99 28.04 6.43
CA TYR A 30 9.79 28.21 7.25
C TYR A 30 8.65 28.91 6.48
N TYR A 31 8.90 30.06 5.87
CA TYR A 31 7.86 30.75 5.11
C TYR A 31 7.39 30.00 3.86
N TYR A 32 8.27 29.23 3.20
CA TYR A 32 7.83 28.30 2.15
C TYR A 32 6.89 27.23 2.70
N VAL A 33 7.21 26.61 3.84
CA VAL A 33 6.32 25.64 4.51
C VAL A 33 4.97 26.29 4.81
N VAL A 34 4.95 27.44 5.50
CA VAL A 34 3.71 28.16 5.85
C VAL A 34 2.90 28.50 4.60
N SER A 35 3.53 28.95 3.51
CA SER A 35 2.83 29.28 2.25
C SER A 35 2.19 28.08 1.55
N SER A 36 2.60 26.86 1.90
CA SER A 36 2.09 25.60 1.33
C SER A 36 0.98 24.94 2.16
N LEU A 37 0.73 25.43 3.37
CA LEU A 37 -0.34 24.94 4.23
C LEU A 37 -1.69 25.48 3.76
N ASP A 38 -2.72 24.65 3.82
CA ASP A 38 -4.08 25.09 3.65
C ASP A 38 -4.71 25.53 4.97
N GLN A 39 -5.83 26.27 4.88
CA GLN A 39 -6.46 26.96 6.01
C GLN A 39 -6.84 26.03 7.18
N GLU A 40 -7.25 24.79 6.89
CA GLU A 40 -7.53 23.76 7.91
C GLU A 40 -6.26 23.41 8.70
N THR A 41 -5.20 22.98 7.99
CA THR A 41 -3.89 22.65 8.58
C THR A 41 -3.29 23.83 9.36
N ALA A 42 -3.35 25.04 8.80
CA ALA A 42 -2.85 26.27 9.43
C ALA A 42 -3.64 26.65 10.70
N GLY A 43 -4.97 26.45 10.70
CA GLY A 43 -5.81 26.71 11.87
C GLY A 43 -5.46 25.84 13.07
N HIS A 44 -5.09 24.58 12.84
CA HIS A 44 -4.65 23.66 13.90
C HIS A 44 -3.29 24.00 14.53
N ILE A 45 -2.47 24.86 13.90
CA ILE A 45 -1.15 25.26 14.39
C ILE A 45 -1.01 26.78 14.57
N ILE A 46 -2.13 27.51 14.65
CA ILE A 46 -2.16 28.97 14.61
C ILE A 46 -1.29 29.62 15.70
N ASP A 47 -1.23 29.03 16.90
CA ASP A 47 -0.43 29.53 18.03
C ASP A 47 1.07 29.59 17.68
N PHE A 48 1.58 28.58 16.96
CA PHE A 48 2.96 28.52 16.47
C PHE A 48 3.20 29.51 15.33
N LEU A 49 2.20 29.73 14.46
CA LEU A 49 2.31 30.69 13.36
C LEU A 49 2.31 32.15 13.86
N GLN A 50 1.61 32.43 14.96
CA GLN A 50 1.60 33.74 15.63
C GLN A 50 2.86 33.97 16.47
N HIS A 51 3.39 32.92 17.11
CA HIS A 51 4.55 32.99 18.01
C HIS A 51 5.67 32.02 17.56
N PRO A 52 6.25 32.20 16.36
CA PRO A 52 7.32 31.34 15.89
C PRO A 52 8.58 31.52 16.75
N PRO A 53 9.39 30.47 16.96
CA PRO A 53 10.65 30.56 17.70
C PRO A 53 11.64 31.50 17.01
N THR A 54 12.63 32.02 17.73
CA THR A 54 13.67 32.90 17.17
C THR A 54 14.51 32.18 16.12
N ASP A 55 14.89 30.94 16.44
CA ASP A 55 15.77 30.05 15.70
C ASP A 55 15.06 28.71 15.45
N ASP A 56 15.60 27.89 14.54
CA ASP A 56 15.10 26.54 14.24
C ASP A 56 13.60 26.49 13.83
N LYS A 57 13.13 27.50 13.09
CA LYS A 57 11.71 27.63 12.70
C LYS A 57 11.27 26.50 11.77
N ASN A 58 12.14 26.06 10.86
CA ASN A 58 11.87 25.00 9.89
C ASN A 58 11.76 23.64 10.58
N GLU A 59 12.72 23.25 11.44
CA GLU A 59 12.62 21.99 12.16
C GLU A 59 11.53 22.06 13.25
N GLY A 60 11.31 23.23 13.85
CA GLY A 60 10.20 23.50 14.76
C GLY A 60 8.84 23.24 14.14
N ILE A 61 8.53 23.84 12.97
CA ILE A 61 7.25 23.60 12.28
C ILE A 61 7.16 22.17 11.73
N LYS A 62 8.27 21.58 11.28
CA LYS A 62 8.35 20.18 10.83
C LYS A 62 8.02 19.19 11.95
N ARG A 63 8.61 19.38 13.13
CA ARG A 63 8.31 18.58 14.34
C ARG A 63 6.85 18.75 14.77
N LEU A 64 6.32 19.98 14.75
CA LEU A 64 4.92 20.24 15.07
C LEU A 64 3.97 19.54 14.09
N LEU A 65 4.13 19.75 12.78
CA LEU A 65 3.27 19.14 11.76
C LEU A 65 3.37 17.61 11.76
N THR A 66 4.56 17.05 11.97
CA THR A 66 4.76 15.60 12.05
C THR A 66 4.18 15.01 13.34
N GLY A 67 4.21 15.74 14.46
CA GLY A 67 3.58 15.33 15.71
C GLY A 67 2.04 15.40 15.68
N THR A 68 1.49 16.48 15.10
CA THR A 68 0.05 16.74 15.05
C THR A 68 -0.68 15.90 14.00
N PHE A 69 -0.09 15.72 12.82
CA PHE A 69 -0.74 15.04 11.67
C PHE A 69 -0.10 13.70 11.29
N GLY A 70 1.02 13.32 11.91
CA GLY A 70 1.63 12.01 11.73
C GLY A 70 0.95 10.91 12.54
N LEU A 71 1.25 9.65 12.20
CA LEU A 71 0.76 8.51 12.97
C LEU A 71 1.57 8.36 14.27
N SER A 72 0.87 8.37 15.41
CA SER A 72 1.47 8.06 16.70
C SER A 72 2.10 6.67 16.72
N ARG A 73 3.07 6.43 17.61
CA ARG A 73 3.74 5.11 17.74
C ARG A 73 2.75 3.96 17.92
N ARG A 74 1.67 4.18 18.68
CA ARG A 74 0.60 3.18 18.88
C ARG A 74 -0.25 2.98 17.62
N ALA A 75 -0.56 4.05 16.88
CA ALA A 75 -1.30 3.95 15.62
C ALA A 75 -0.50 3.20 14.54
N ARG A 76 0.83 3.43 14.46
CA ARG A 76 1.73 2.68 13.55
C ARG A 76 1.79 1.20 13.89
N ALA A 77 1.97 0.86 15.18
CA ALA A 77 1.93 -0.53 15.64
C ALA A 77 0.57 -1.19 15.37
N ALA A 78 -0.54 -0.51 15.65
CA ALA A 78 -1.88 -1.02 15.36
C ALA A 78 -2.08 -1.28 13.86
N ARG A 79 -1.58 -0.40 12.98
CA ARG A 79 -1.65 -0.58 11.52
C ARG A 79 -0.77 -1.75 11.04
N LEU A 80 0.42 -1.96 11.61
CA LEU A 80 1.26 -3.13 11.31
C LEU A 80 0.57 -4.45 11.68
N LEU A 81 -0.17 -4.48 12.79
CA LEU A 81 -0.89 -5.68 13.26
C LEU A 81 -2.18 -5.97 12.48
N HIS A 82 -2.83 -4.93 11.92
CA HIS A 82 -4.13 -5.04 11.23
C HIS A 82 -4.00 -4.58 9.78
N MET A 83 -3.16 -5.24 8.99
CA MET A 83 -3.06 -4.99 7.56
C MET A 83 -3.96 -5.92 6.73
N ASP A 84 -4.42 -5.40 5.59
CA ASP A 84 -5.40 -6.04 4.69
C ASP A 84 -4.78 -7.13 3.78
N GLY A 85 -3.96 -8.05 4.33
CA GLY A 85 -3.24 -9.08 3.55
C GLY A 85 -2.38 -8.49 2.42
N LEU A 86 -2.07 -9.25 1.37
CA LEU A 86 -1.34 -8.74 0.19
C LEU A 86 -2.27 -8.08 -0.86
N GLY A 87 -3.41 -8.70 -1.18
CA GLY A 87 -4.29 -8.23 -2.27
C GLY A 87 -3.58 -8.15 -3.62
N ASP A 88 -3.87 -7.11 -4.42
CA ASP A 88 -3.31 -6.91 -5.77
C ASP A 88 -1.93 -6.22 -5.82
N ARG A 89 -1.29 -5.95 -4.67
CA ARG A 89 0.05 -5.34 -4.63
C ARG A 89 1.16 -6.38 -4.65
N LYS A 90 2.36 -5.93 -5.02
CA LYS A 90 3.59 -6.73 -4.93
C LYS A 90 4.03 -6.92 -3.48
N PRO A 91 4.59 -8.08 -3.10
CA PRO A 91 5.28 -8.26 -1.83
C PRO A 91 6.30 -7.16 -1.51
N SER A 92 7.11 -6.72 -2.48
CA SER A 92 8.06 -5.61 -2.32
C SER A 92 7.39 -4.26 -2.00
N MET A 93 6.20 -3.99 -2.55
CA MET A 93 5.43 -2.78 -2.23
C MET A 93 4.88 -2.84 -0.80
N LEU A 94 4.41 -4.01 -0.37
CA LEU A 94 3.95 -4.24 0.99
C LEU A 94 5.09 -4.10 2.01
N MET A 95 6.25 -4.69 1.74
CA MET A 95 7.43 -4.56 2.59
C MET A 95 7.83 -3.10 2.80
N ASN A 96 7.78 -2.27 1.74
CA ASN A 96 8.03 -0.84 1.86
C ASN A 96 6.98 -0.12 2.74
N GLU A 97 5.70 -0.48 2.64
CA GLU A 97 4.63 0.06 3.50
C GLU A 97 4.88 -0.31 4.98
N MET A 98 5.27 -1.55 5.26
CA MET A 98 5.60 -2.01 6.61
C MET A 98 6.84 -1.30 7.19
N LEU A 99 7.93 -1.24 6.43
CA LEU A 99 9.16 -0.55 6.84
C LEU A 99 8.91 0.94 7.13
N ALA A 100 8.03 1.60 6.36
CA ALA A 100 7.66 2.99 6.62
C ALA A 100 6.90 3.20 7.95
N LEU A 101 6.22 2.18 8.48
CA LEU A 101 5.54 2.24 9.78
C LEU A 101 6.51 2.00 10.97
N MET A 102 7.68 1.42 10.72
CA MET A 102 8.67 1.11 11.75
C MET A 102 9.38 2.34 12.32
N ASP A 103 9.45 3.46 11.58
CA ASP A 103 9.93 4.76 12.09
C ASP A 103 11.32 4.67 12.75
N GLY A 104 12.26 4.06 12.03
CA GLY A 104 13.63 3.84 12.52
C GLY A 104 13.82 2.65 13.46
N HIS A 105 12.76 1.96 13.89
CA HIS A 105 12.91 0.66 14.55
C HIS A 105 13.45 -0.39 13.56
N ALA A 106 14.48 -1.13 13.96
CA ALA A 106 15.00 -2.24 13.16
C ALA A 106 13.94 -3.35 13.01
N PRO A 107 13.80 -3.95 11.81
CA PRO A 107 13.08 -5.20 11.63
C PRO A 107 13.58 -6.28 12.59
N CYS A 108 12.65 -7.08 13.09
CA CYS A 108 12.91 -8.20 14.00
C CYS A 108 12.07 -9.42 13.59
N LEU A 109 12.29 -10.55 14.24
CA LEU A 109 11.56 -11.80 13.99
C LEU A 109 10.02 -11.62 13.87
N LEU A 110 9.42 -10.80 14.74
CA LEU A 110 7.98 -10.53 14.69
C LEU A 110 7.56 -9.73 13.45
N PHE A 111 8.41 -8.81 12.97
CA PHE A 111 8.16 -8.05 11.75
C PHE A 111 8.21 -8.95 10.50
N GLU A 112 9.17 -9.88 10.47
CA GLU A 112 9.28 -10.88 9.40
C GLU A 112 8.07 -11.82 9.39
N GLN A 113 7.67 -12.36 10.54
CA GLN A 113 6.45 -13.16 10.64
C GLN A 113 5.22 -12.36 10.21
N LEU A 114 5.06 -11.12 10.68
CA LEU A 114 3.95 -10.26 10.27
C LEU A 114 3.91 -10.07 8.75
N PHE A 115 5.05 -9.96 8.07
CA PHE A 115 5.09 -9.85 6.60
C PHE A 115 4.67 -11.16 5.93
N LEU A 116 5.19 -12.30 6.40
CA LEU A 116 4.85 -13.63 5.88
C LEU A 116 3.35 -13.93 6.01
N GLU A 117 2.74 -13.61 7.14
CA GLU A 117 1.28 -13.73 7.38
C GLU A 117 0.41 -12.86 6.46
N GLN A 118 0.97 -11.88 5.75
CA GLN A 118 0.23 -11.14 4.72
C GLN A 118 0.29 -11.81 3.34
N LEU A 119 1.23 -12.72 3.11
CA LEU A 119 1.42 -13.35 1.81
C LEU A 119 0.41 -14.49 1.61
N PRO A 120 0.01 -14.78 0.36
CA PRO A 120 -0.72 -16.00 0.03
C PRO A 120 0.02 -17.27 0.51
N ASP A 121 -0.72 -18.25 1.02
CA ASP A 121 -0.20 -19.48 1.65
C ASP A 121 0.87 -20.20 0.81
N ASP A 122 0.71 -20.24 -0.50
CA ASP A 122 1.63 -20.89 -1.44
C ASP A 122 2.96 -20.14 -1.60
N ILE A 123 2.96 -18.82 -1.41
CA ILE A 123 4.20 -18.02 -1.37
C ILE A 123 4.82 -18.15 0.03
N HIS A 124 4.01 -18.06 1.09
CA HIS A 124 4.46 -18.21 2.47
C HIS A 124 5.17 -19.56 2.69
N LEU A 125 4.57 -20.67 2.25
CA LEU A 125 5.12 -22.02 2.40
C LEU A 125 6.51 -22.20 1.76
N ILE A 126 6.77 -21.54 0.63
CA ILE A 126 8.07 -21.61 -0.05
C ILE A 126 9.14 -20.81 0.70
N LEU A 127 8.75 -19.72 1.37
CA LEU A 127 9.64 -18.80 2.06
C LEU A 127 9.88 -19.16 3.54
N ALA A 128 9.10 -20.09 4.11
CA ALA A 128 9.07 -20.36 5.55
C ALA A 128 10.40 -20.86 6.15
N ASP A 129 11.29 -21.44 5.33
CA ASP A 129 12.64 -21.90 5.73
C ASP A 129 13.77 -20.99 5.18
N GLU A 130 13.43 -19.95 4.38
CA GLU A 130 14.41 -19.04 3.80
C GLU A 130 14.73 -17.88 4.78
N THR A 131 15.93 -17.88 5.37
CA THR A 131 16.40 -16.80 6.27
C THR A 131 17.02 -15.63 5.50
N PHE A 132 16.64 -14.39 5.80
CA PHE A 132 17.17 -13.18 5.15
C PHE A 132 17.66 -12.14 6.16
N THR A 133 18.84 -11.56 5.95
CA THR A 133 19.38 -10.47 6.79
C THR A 133 18.72 -9.11 6.51
N ASP A 134 18.16 -8.93 5.31
CA ASP A 134 17.45 -7.72 4.89
C ASP A 134 16.04 -8.11 4.42
N PRO A 135 14.97 -7.62 5.08
CA PRO A 135 13.59 -7.91 4.67
C PRO A 135 13.26 -7.51 3.23
N ARG A 136 14.02 -6.58 2.62
CA ARG A 136 13.85 -6.22 1.20
C ARG A 136 14.25 -7.37 0.27
N GLN A 137 15.18 -8.24 0.69
CA GLN A 137 15.57 -9.44 -0.07
C GLN A 137 14.48 -10.51 -0.01
N LEU A 138 13.93 -10.78 1.19
CA LEU A 138 12.75 -11.64 1.38
C LEU A 138 11.59 -11.17 0.48
N ALA A 139 11.31 -9.87 0.45
CA ALA A 139 10.25 -9.32 -0.38
C ALA A 139 10.55 -9.35 -1.89
N ALA A 140 11.82 -9.20 -2.30
CA ALA A 140 12.23 -9.35 -3.70
C ALA A 140 12.13 -10.81 -4.18
N ARG A 141 12.42 -11.78 -3.31
CA ARG A 141 12.21 -13.21 -3.56
C ARG A 141 10.72 -13.54 -3.67
N ALA A 142 9.90 -13.02 -2.75
CA ALA A 142 8.45 -13.14 -2.79
C ALA A 142 7.85 -12.53 -4.08
N ASP A 143 8.38 -11.42 -4.58
CA ASP A 143 7.99 -10.82 -5.87
C ASP A 143 8.13 -11.82 -7.04
N VAL A 144 9.21 -12.61 -7.08
CA VAL A 144 9.42 -13.63 -8.14
C VAL A 144 8.33 -14.70 -8.11
N LEU A 145 8.04 -15.24 -6.92
CA LEU A 145 6.99 -16.26 -6.72
C LEU A 145 5.60 -15.70 -7.07
N TRP A 146 5.31 -14.48 -6.60
CA TRP A 146 4.09 -13.74 -6.94
C TRP A 146 3.94 -13.51 -8.45
N TYR A 147 5.04 -13.27 -9.16
CA TYR A 147 5.04 -13.12 -10.62
C TYR A 147 4.75 -14.43 -11.36
N SER A 148 5.38 -15.55 -10.97
CA SER A 148 5.14 -16.87 -11.58
C SER A 148 3.66 -17.26 -11.50
N LYS A 149 3.05 -17.10 -10.32
CA LYS A 149 1.61 -17.34 -10.09
C LYS A 149 0.71 -16.50 -11.00
N GLN A 150 1.14 -15.31 -11.44
CA GLN A 150 0.36 -14.49 -12.38
C GLN A 150 0.29 -15.14 -13.77
N GLN A 151 1.42 -15.69 -14.24
CA GLN A 151 1.52 -16.27 -15.57
C GLN A 151 0.73 -17.57 -15.69
N GLU A 152 0.77 -18.43 -14.66
CA GLU A 152 -0.03 -19.65 -14.62
C GLU A 152 -1.54 -19.36 -14.76
N THR A 153 -2.04 -18.33 -14.06
CA THR A 153 -3.45 -17.92 -14.17
C THR A 153 -3.84 -17.34 -15.54
N SER A 154 -2.90 -16.75 -16.30
CA SER A 154 -3.20 -16.17 -17.62
C SER A 154 -3.24 -17.22 -18.74
N ILE A 155 -2.45 -18.30 -18.62
CA ILE A 155 -2.45 -19.42 -19.59
C ILE A 155 -3.80 -20.17 -19.56
N ASN A 156 -4.33 -20.44 -18.36
CA ASN A 156 -5.58 -21.17 -18.15
C ASN A 156 -6.84 -20.47 -18.74
N LEU A 157 -6.79 -19.17 -19.02
CA LEU A 157 -7.87 -18.43 -19.67
C LEU A 157 -7.94 -18.65 -21.20
N THR A 158 -6.88 -19.21 -21.81
CA THR A 158 -6.81 -19.40 -23.28
C THR A 158 -7.06 -20.85 -23.73
N THR A 159 -7.08 -21.82 -22.82
CA THR A 159 -7.20 -23.26 -23.14
C THR A 159 -8.64 -23.80 -23.05
N VAL A 160 -9.66 -22.94 -23.15
CA VAL A 160 -11.08 -23.35 -23.25
C VAL A 160 -11.63 -23.08 -24.67
N ASN A 161 -10.86 -23.40 -25.73
CA ASN A 161 -11.38 -23.32 -27.10
C ASN A 161 -10.68 -24.24 -28.13
N ARG A 162 -10.83 -25.57 -27.97
CA ARG A 162 -10.62 -26.71 -28.90
C ARG A 162 -10.47 -27.97 -28.03
N ILE A 163 -11.21 -29.08 -28.13
CA ILE A 163 -11.96 -29.83 -29.18
C ILE A 163 -12.99 -30.74 -28.40
N THR A 164 -14.17 -31.23 -28.85
CA THR A 164 -14.77 -31.52 -30.18
C THR A 164 -16.32 -31.33 -30.17
N ARG A 165 -16.99 -31.53 -31.32
CA ARG A 165 -18.37 -32.05 -31.48
C ARG A 165 -18.29 -33.17 -32.56
N PRO A 166 -19.07 -34.28 -32.57
CA PRO A 166 -20.33 -34.60 -31.88
C PRO A 166 -20.16 -35.81 -30.89
N THR A 167 -21.15 -36.56 -30.36
CA THR A 167 -22.58 -36.79 -30.75
C THR A 167 -23.44 -37.29 -29.55
N SER A 168 -24.77 -37.20 -29.68
CA SER A 168 -25.79 -38.11 -29.10
C SER A 168 -25.79 -38.43 -27.58
N ALA A 169 -26.70 -37.75 -26.88
CA ALA A 169 -27.68 -38.29 -25.90
C ALA A 169 -27.25 -38.88 -24.53
N ARG A 170 -28.09 -38.53 -23.53
CA ARG A 170 -28.31 -39.10 -22.18
C ARG A 170 -27.34 -38.73 -21.04
N THR A 171 -27.89 -37.90 -20.13
CA THR A 171 -27.88 -38.02 -18.66
C THR A 171 -26.73 -38.78 -17.98
N ASP A 172 -25.94 -38.09 -17.15
CA ASP A 172 -26.19 -38.12 -15.69
C ASP A 172 -25.55 -36.92 -14.96
N GLU A 173 -25.94 -36.69 -13.71
CA GLU A 173 -25.37 -35.69 -12.81
C GLU A 173 -24.04 -36.16 -12.21
N THR A 174 -23.02 -35.28 -12.14
CA THR A 174 -22.42 -34.88 -10.83
C THR A 174 -21.30 -33.83 -10.95
N LYS A 175 -21.19 -33.01 -9.89
CA LYS A 175 -19.98 -32.27 -9.46
C LYS A 175 -19.37 -31.27 -10.45
N LYS A 176 -20.10 -30.18 -10.72
CA LYS A 176 -19.43 -28.88 -10.92
C LYS A 176 -18.89 -28.39 -9.58
N THR A 177 -17.57 -28.36 -9.41
CA THR A 177 -16.94 -27.47 -8.42
C THR A 177 -17.29 -26.03 -8.78
N PRO A 178 -17.83 -25.21 -7.87
CA PRO A 178 -18.12 -23.82 -8.16
C PRO A 178 -16.80 -23.05 -8.19
N THR A 179 -16.21 -22.89 -9.38
CA THR A 179 -15.31 -21.75 -9.60
C THR A 179 -16.14 -20.50 -9.33
N ASN A 180 -15.65 -19.63 -8.44
CA ASN A 180 -16.38 -18.43 -7.99
C ASN A 180 -16.32 -17.30 -9.05
N TYR A 181 -16.46 -17.71 -10.32
CA TYR A 181 -16.34 -16.88 -11.50
C TYR A 181 -17.63 -16.10 -11.69
N ASN A 182 -17.63 -14.86 -11.19
CA ASN A 182 -18.74 -13.94 -11.38
C ASN A 182 -18.44 -13.05 -12.60
N ASP A 183 -19.18 -13.25 -13.69
CA ASP A 183 -19.06 -12.48 -14.95
C ASP A 183 -19.19 -10.95 -14.76
N LYS A 184 -19.75 -10.52 -13.63
CA LYS A 184 -19.95 -9.10 -13.27
C LYS A 184 -18.83 -8.54 -12.39
N TRP A 185 -17.78 -9.31 -12.12
CA TRP A 185 -16.60 -8.86 -11.36
C TRP A 185 -15.47 -8.48 -12.31
N CYS A 186 -14.78 -7.37 -12.05
CA CYS A 186 -13.60 -7.00 -12.82
C CYS A 186 -12.44 -7.95 -12.51
N TYR A 187 -11.43 -7.99 -13.38
CA TYR A 187 -10.21 -8.79 -13.22
C TYR A 187 -9.64 -8.80 -11.78
N TYR A 188 -9.64 -7.65 -11.10
CA TYR A 188 -9.13 -7.55 -9.74
C TYR A 188 -10.02 -8.27 -8.72
N HIS A 189 -11.32 -7.99 -8.68
CA HIS A 189 -12.25 -8.70 -7.76
C HIS A 189 -12.39 -10.19 -8.12
N GLN A 190 -12.28 -10.54 -9.41
CA GLN A 190 -12.31 -11.93 -9.86
C GLN A 190 -11.08 -12.74 -9.39
N ARG A 191 -9.94 -12.07 -9.14
CA ARG A 191 -8.68 -12.71 -8.75
C ARG A 191 -8.35 -12.60 -7.26
N TRP A 192 -8.72 -11.50 -6.62
CA TRP A 192 -8.42 -11.20 -5.20
C TRP A 192 -9.67 -11.01 -4.34
N GLY A 193 -10.88 -11.23 -4.87
CA GLY A 193 -12.11 -11.16 -4.10
C GLY A 193 -12.26 -9.81 -3.38
N ARG A 194 -12.57 -9.87 -2.08
CA ARG A 194 -12.72 -8.69 -1.20
C ARG A 194 -11.39 -8.00 -0.90
N ASP A 195 -10.26 -8.67 -1.09
CA ASP A 195 -8.91 -8.18 -0.80
C ASP A 195 -8.32 -7.37 -1.98
N ALA A 196 -9.08 -7.23 -3.07
CA ALA A 196 -8.75 -6.40 -4.21
C ALA A 196 -8.80 -4.90 -3.85
N ARG A 197 -7.64 -4.21 -3.85
CA ARG A 197 -7.56 -2.76 -3.53
C ARG A 197 -7.85 -1.86 -4.73
N LYS A 198 -8.16 -2.42 -5.90
CA LYS A 198 -8.49 -1.68 -7.13
C LYS A 198 -9.75 -2.23 -7.80
N CYS A 199 -10.69 -1.35 -8.10
CA CYS A 199 -11.89 -1.68 -8.90
C CYS A 199 -11.77 -1.07 -10.31
N ARG A 200 -12.38 -1.72 -11.30
CA ARG A 200 -12.56 -1.17 -12.66
C ARG A 200 -14.02 -1.37 -13.10
N PRO A 201 -14.76 -0.32 -13.46
CA PRO A 201 -16.11 -0.47 -14.01
C PRO A 201 -16.10 -1.16 -15.39
N PRO A 202 -17.19 -1.86 -15.79
CA PRO A 202 -18.35 -2.19 -14.97
C PRO A 202 -18.04 -3.36 -14.02
N CYS A 203 -18.27 -3.17 -12.72
CA CYS A 203 -18.08 -4.21 -11.72
C CYS A 203 -19.16 -4.10 -10.64
N THR A 204 -19.81 -5.21 -10.30
CA THR A 204 -20.89 -5.27 -9.29
C THR A 204 -20.43 -5.83 -7.94
N HIS A 205 -19.12 -5.89 -7.69
CA HIS A 205 -18.62 -6.26 -6.36
C HIS A 205 -18.82 -5.08 -5.39
N LEU A 206 -19.74 -5.25 -4.44
CA LEU A 206 -19.98 -4.28 -3.36
C LEU A 206 -18.74 -4.23 -2.46
N GLY A 207 -17.98 -3.14 -2.51
CA GLY A 207 -16.81 -2.96 -1.63
C GLY A 207 -15.76 -1.93 -2.06
N ASN A 208 -15.67 -1.55 -3.33
CA ASN A 208 -14.66 -0.57 -3.80
C ASN A 208 -15.15 0.33 -4.95
N GLY A 209 -16.24 1.07 -4.73
CA GLY A 209 -16.59 2.27 -5.49
C GLY A 209 -16.56 3.48 -4.56
N THR A 210 -16.00 4.64 -4.91
CA THR A 210 -15.89 5.23 -6.26
C THR A 210 -14.61 6.07 -6.46
N PRO A 211 -14.05 6.12 -7.68
CA PRO A 211 -13.38 7.30 -8.20
C PRO A 211 -14.34 8.09 -9.10
N GLY A 212 -15.36 8.71 -8.48
CA GLY A 212 -16.23 9.66 -9.19
C GLY A 212 -15.46 10.94 -9.51
N ARG A 213 -15.29 11.25 -10.79
CA ARG A 213 -14.85 12.59 -11.21
C ARG A 213 -15.92 13.64 -10.89
N ARG A 214 -15.48 14.90 -10.80
CA ARG A 214 -16.32 16.07 -11.10
C ARG A 214 -17.03 15.91 -12.45
#